data_AF-A0A3Q2CN99-F1
#
_entry.id   AF-A0A3Q2CN99-F1
#
_cell.length_a   1.000
_cell.length_b   1.000
_cell.length_c   1.000
_cell.angle_alpha   90.00
_cell.angle_beta   90.00
_cell.angle_gamma   90.00
#
_symmetry.space_group_name_H-M   'P 1'
#
loop_
_entity.id
_entity.type
_entity.pdbx_description
1 polymer ?
#
loop_
_entity_poly.entity_id
_entity_poly.type
_entity_poly.pdbx_seq_one_letter_code
_entity_poly.pdbx_strand_id
1 'polypeptide(L)'
;MDKEASKEKASSWKDSFYNPRTGELLGRTASSWALILLFYLVFYCFLASMFALTMWVMLLTLDDYVPRYRDRLPNPGQCPNPPEERHHHL
;
A
#
# COMPACT_ATOMS: atom_id res chain seq x y z
N MET A 1 -30.04 -27.50 -8.45
CA MET A 1 -29.25 -28.74 -8.22
C MET A 1 -27.75 -28.39 -8.28
N ASP A 2 -27.36 -27.29 -7.64
CA ASP A 2 -26.20 -26.48 -8.07
C ASP A 2 -25.12 -26.39 -6.97
N LYS A 3 -25.44 -26.91 -5.79
CA LYS A 3 -24.59 -26.88 -4.59
C LYS A 3 -23.49 -27.94 -4.62
N GLU A 4 -23.73 -29.07 -5.30
CA GLU A 4 -22.82 -30.22 -5.32
C GLU A 4 -21.62 -30.00 -6.26
N ALA A 5 -21.83 -29.45 -7.46
CA ALA A 5 -20.77 -29.18 -8.44
C ALA A 5 -19.76 -28.10 -7.97
N SER A 6 -20.25 -27.10 -7.24
CA SER A 6 -19.37 -26.08 -6.63
C SER A 6 -18.51 -26.67 -5.51
N LYS A 7 -19.06 -27.62 -4.75
CA LYS A 7 -18.35 -28.31 -3.66
C LYS A 7 -17.23 -29.21 -4.18
N GLU A 8 -17.46 -29.95 -5.28
CA GLU A 8 -16.42 -30.77 -5.92
C GLU A 8 -15.28 -29.91 -6.48
N LYS A 9 -15.58 -28.81 -7.20
CA LYS A 9 -14.54 -27.91 -7.71
C LYS A 9 -13.78 -27.22 -6.59
N ALA A 10 -14.47 -26.79 -5.53
CA ALA A 10 -13.83 -26.19 -4.37
C ALA A 10 -12.98 -27.20 -3.57
N SER A 11 -13.40 -28.46 -3.48
CA SER A 11 -12.62 -29.55 -2.86
C SER A 11 -11.36 -29.81 -3.67
N SER A 12 -11.49 -30.06 -4.96
CA SER A 12 -10.36 -30.35 -5.86
C SER A 12 -9.35 -29.20 -5.90
N TRP A 13 -9.81 -27.95 -5.92
CA TRP A 13 -8.94 -26.78 -5.85
C TRP A 13 -8.27 -26.64 -4.48
N LYS A 14 -8.98 -26.89 -3.37
CA LYS A 14 -8.40 -26.82 -2.03
C LYS A 14 -7.43 -27.97 -1.75
N ASP A 15 -7.70 -29.19 -2.22
CA ASP A 15 -6.83 -30.36 -2.09
C ASP A 15 -5.54 -30.20 -2.91
N SER A 16 -5.61 -29.55 -4.09
CA SER A 16 -4.42 -29.21 -4.88
C SER A 16 -3.54 -28.14 -4.22
N PHE A 17 -4.13 -27.30 -3.37
CA PHE A 17 -3.42 -26.22 -2.69
C PHE A 17 -2.93 -26.62 -1.30
N TYR A 18 -3.70 -27.40 -0.53
CA TYR A 18 -3.47 -27.66 0.89
C TYR A 18 -3.82 -29.11 1.25
N ASN A 19 -2.81 -29.90 1.62
CA ASN A 19 -3.03 -31.22 2.21
C ASN A 19 -3.09 -31.13 3.75
N PRO A 20 -4.27 -31.24 4.39
CA PRO A 20 -4.42 -31.06 5.84
C PRO A 20 -3.72 -32.14 6.69
N ARG A 21 -3.34 -33.29 6.11
CA ARG A 21 -2.64 -34.36 6.85
C ARG A 21 -1.14 -34.14 7.00
N THR A 22 -0.50 -33.46 6.04
CA THR A 22 0.96 -33.24 6.00
C THR A 22 1.34 -31.76 6.04
N GLY A 23 0.38 -30.85 5.90
CA GLY A 23 0.63 -29.41 5.82
C GLY A 23 1.38 -29.04 4.53
N GLU A 24 1.32 -29.84 3.49
CA GLU A 24 1.99 -29.53 2.23
C GLU A 24 1.15 -28.54 1.42
N LEU A 25 1.75 -27.39 1.11
CA LEU A 25 1.18 -26.38 0.24
C LEU A 25 1.88 -26.47 -1.12
N LEU A 26 1.14 -26.79 -2.18
CA LEU A 26 1.64 -26.81 -3.57
C LEU A 26 2.95 -27.62 -3.77
N GLY A 27 3.07 -28.77 -3.11
CA GLY A 27 4.21 -29.70 -3.31
C GLY A 27 5.48 -29.41 -2.51
N ARG A 28 5.46 -28.46 -1.56
CA ARG A 28 6.49 -28.30 -0.51
C ARG A 28 5.88 -28.34 0.88
N THR A 29 6.64 -28.87 1.84
CA THR A 29 6.27 -28.87 3.27
C THR A 29 6.00 -27.45 3.76
N ALA A 30 4.93 -27.26 4.56
CA ALA A 30 4.59 -25.97 5.19
C ALA A 30 5.77 -25.32 5.90
N SER A 31 6.69 -26.12 6.45
CA SER A 31 7.90 -25.62 7.11
C SER A 31 8.75 -24.74 6.18
N SER A 32 9.02 -25.18 4.94
CA SER A 32 9.79 -24.39 3.98
C SER A 32 9.05 -23.13 3.54
N TRP A 33 7.74 -23.21 3.36
CA TRP A 33 6.89 -22.06 3.03
C TRP A 33 6.89 -21.02 4.14
N ALA A 34 6.71 -21.45 5.39
CA ALA A 34 6.77 -20.58 6.56
C ALA A 34 8.15 -19.92 6.68
N LEU A 35 9.22 -20.66 6.40
CA LEU A 35 10.60 -20.14 6.46
C LEU A 35 10.86 -19.08 5.37
N ILE A 36 10.35 -19.27 4.15
CA ILE A 36 10.40 -18.28 3.08
C ILE A 36 9.59 -17.02 3.46
N LEU A 37 8.36 -17.20 3.95
CA LEU A 37 7.51 -16.08 4.36
C LEU A 37 8.12 -15.29 5.53
N LEU A 38 8.66 -15.97 6.53
CA LEU A 38 9.33 -15.35 7.67
C LEU A 38 10.57 -14.58 7.21
N PHE A 39 11.38 -15.17 6.34
CA PHE A 39 12.53 -14.51 5.75
C PHE A 39 12.13 -13.23 5.00
N TYR A 40 11.11 -13.31 4.13
CA TYR A 40 10.61 -12.13 3.41
C TYR A 40 10.01 -11.09 4.34
N LEU A 41 9.27 -11.47 5.39
CA LEU A 41 8.74 -10.52 6.36
C LEU A 41 9.85 -9.75 7.06
N VAL A 42 10.87 -10.43 7.60
CA VAL A 42 11.99 -9.76 8.27
C VAL A 42 12.76 -8.87 7.30
N PHE A 43 13.02 -9.36 6.08
CA PHE A 43 13.71 -8.61 5.04
C PHE A 43 12.94 -7.33 4.62
N TYR A 44 11.64 -7.46 4.34
CA TYR A 44 10.82 -6.31 3.97
C TYR A 44 10.60 -5.35 5.14
N CYS A 45 10.49 -5.84 6.38
CA CYS A 45 10.44 -4.97 7.55
C CYS A 45 11.74 -4.15 7.70
N PHE A 46 12.90 -4.76 7.47
CA PHE A 46 14.17 -4.03 7.50
C PHE A 46 14.26 -2.99 6.39
N LEU A 47 13.90 -3.36 5.15
CA LEU A 47 13.83 -2.42 4.02
C LEU A 47 12.87 -1.27 4.29
N ALA A 48 11.66 -1.58 4.78
CA ALA A 48 10.64 -0.59 5.11
C ALA A 48 11.10 0.31 6.25
N SER A 49 11.78 -0.23 7.26
CA SER A 49 12.32 0.56 8.37
C SER A 49 13.44 1.50 7.90
N MET A 50 14.36 1.03 7.06
CA MET A 50 15.39 1.89 6.46
C MET A 50 14.77 3.00 5.61
N PHE A 51 13.77 2.67 4.80
CA PHE A 51 13.05 3.64 3.98
C PHE A 51 12.27 4.66 4.82
N ALA A 52 11.55 4.18 5.83
CA ALA A 52 10.81 5.04 6.75
C ALA A 52 11.75 5.92 7.58
N LEU A 53 12.93 5.41 7.96
CA LEU A 53 13.93 6.17 8.70
C LEU A 53 14.55 7.27 7.84
N THR A 54 14.87 7.00 6.58
CA THR A 54 15.37 8.05 5.68
C THR A 54 14.30 9.11 5.40
N MET A 55 13.04 8.69 5.21
CA MET A 55 11.91 9.63 5.13
C MET A 55 11.71 10.43 6.41
N TRP A 56 11.82 9.80 7.58
CA TRP A 56 11.70 10.48 8.88
C TRP A 56 12.81 11.51 9.09
N VAL A 57 14.06 11.15 8.80
CA VAL A 57 15.20 12.09 8.88
C VAL A 57 15.01 13.26 7.91
N MET A 58 14.52 13.02 6.70
CA MET A 58 14.18 14.09 5.77
C MET A 58 13.14 15.04 6.37
N LEU A 59 12.09 14.52 7.01
CA LEU A 59 11.07 15.32 7.70
C LEU A 59 11.62 16.10 8.89
N LEU A 60 12.56 15.52 9.66
CA LEU A 60 13.25 16.25 10.74
C LEU A 60 14.06 17.46 10.23
N THR A 61 14.52 17.42 8.97
CA THR A 61 15.22 18.56 8.34
C THR A 61 14.28 19.59 7.72
N LEU A 62 12.98 19.28 7.65
CA LEU A 62 11.96 20.17 7.12
C LEU A 62 11.34 20.97 8.29
N ASP A 63 11.24 22.28 8.14
CA ASP A 63 10.53 23.14 9.08
C ASP A 63 9.03 23.15 8.73
N ASP A 64 8.15 22.89 9.70
CA ASP A 64 6.69 22.82 9.46
C ASP A 64 6.07 24.18 9.08
N TYR A 65 6.72 25.30 9.43
CA TYR A 65 6.17 26.65 9.25
C TYR A 65 6.69 27.32 7.97
N VAL A 66 7.83 26.89 7.44
CA VAL A 66 8.46 27.50 6.26
C VAL A 66 8.82 26.46 5.20
N PRO A 67 8.16 26.44 4.01
CA PRO A 67 8.54 25.56 2.91
C PRO A 67 9.97 25.83 2.45
N ARG A 68 10.73 24.74 2.32
CA ARG A 68 12.16 24.72 1.99
C ARG A 68 12.51 25.42 0.66
N TYR A 69 11.61 25.38 -0.32
CA TYR A 69 11.83 25.93 -1.66
C TYR A 69 10.70 26.91 -2.02
N ARG A 70 10.95 28.21 -1.86
CA ARG A 70 10.00 29.30 -2.23
C ARG A 70 10.35 29.98 -3.54
N ASP A 71 11.57 29.77 -4.01
CA ASP A 71 12.20 30.35 -5.20
C ASP A 71 11.55 29.87 -6.52
N ARG A 72 10.70 28.84 -6.46
CA ARG A 72 9.86 28.38 -7.59
C ARG A 72 8.64 29.28 -7.84
N LEU A 73 8.28 30.14 -6.88
CA LEU A 73 7.16 31.09 -6.95
C LEU A 73 7.66 32.52 -6.72
N PRO A 74 8.52 33.06 -7.61
CA PRO A 74 9.09 34.39 -7.41
C PRO A 74 8.05 35.50 -7.55
N ASN A 75 6.95 35.23 -8.26
CA ASN A 75 5.85 36.18 -8.43
C ASN A 75 4.57 35.59 -7.81
N PRO A 76 3.97 36.22 -6.78
CA PRO A 76 2.66 35.83 -6.30
C PRO A 76 1.66 35.90 -7.45
N GLY A 77 1.02 34.77 -7.76
CA GLY A 77 -0.03 34.73 -8.77
C GLY A 77 -1.18 35.65 -8.36
N GLN A 78 -1.54 36.59 -9.23
CA GLN A 78 -2.75 37.40 -9.03
C GLN A 78 -3.94 36.51 -9.39
N CYS A 79 -4.71 36.09 -8.39
CA CYS A 79 -6.04 35.51 -8.64
C CYS A 79 -6.96 36.67 -9.02
N PRO A 80 -7.47 36.73 -10.26
CA PRO A 80 -8.47 37.73 -10.62
C PRO A 80 -9.67 37.53 -9.70
N ASN A 81 -10.15 38.61 -9.07
CA ASN A 81 -11.39 38.56 -8.32
C ASN A 81 -12.47 37.98 -9.23
N PRO A 82 -13.35 37.07 -8.73
CA PRO A 82 -14.45 36.56 -9.53
C PRO A 82 -15.24 37.75 -10.07
N PRO A 83 -15.71 37.70 -11.34
CA PRO A 83 -16.49 38.78 -11.91
C PRO A 83 -17.64 39.06 -10.94
N GLU A 84 -17.69 40.29 -10.44
CA GLU A 84 -18.74 40.75 -9.54
C GLU A 84 -20.06 40.36 -10.20
N GLU A 85 -20.79 39.42 -9.59
CA GLU A 85 -22.15 39.10 -9.98
C GLU A 85 -22.87 40.42 -9.84
N ARG A 86 -23.04 41.12 -10.98
CA ARG A 86 -23.85 42.32 -11.08
C ARG A 86 -25.20 41.89 -10.57
N HIS A 87 -25.41 42.22 -9.29
CA HIS A 87 -26.63 42.04 -8.57
C HIS A 87 -27.73 42.45 -9.52
N HIS A 88 -28.49 41.45 -9.96
CA HIS A 88 -29.74 41.62 -10.65
C HIS A 88 -30.71 42.30 -9.68
N HIS A 89 -30.51 43.59 -9.47
CA HIS A 89 -31.53 44.49 -8.94
C HIS A 89 -32.04 45.28 -10.13
N LEU A 90 -33.25 44.86 -10.52
CA LEU A 90 -34.25 45.58 -11.29
C LEU A 90 -34.34 47.06 -10.86
#